data_AF-A0A349J7S2-F1
#
_entry.id   AF-A0A349J7S2-F1
#
_cell.length_a   1.000
_cell.length_b   1.000
_cell.length_c   1.000
_cell.angle_alpha   90.00
_cell.angle_beta   90.00
_cell.angle_gamma   90.00
#
_symmetry.space_group_name_H-M   'P 1'
#
loop_
_entity.id
_entity.type
_entity.pdbx_description
1 polymer ?
#
loop_
_entity_poly.entity_id
_entity_poly.type
_entity_poly.pdbx_seq_one_letter_code
_entity_poly.pdbx_strand_id
1 'polypeptide(L)'
;MSTWIAALGLAAWLGLLTAISPCPMATNIAAIGFLGRRVESPRAVLLAGLLYTLGRMVAYLGVAILAVWGLASLPDLAHFLQGGFNAILGPVLVVVGMLLTGLLV
;
A
#
# COMPACT_ATOMS: atom_id res chain seq x y z
N MET A 1 32.92 0.97 -3.52
CA MET A 1 32.49 -0.35 -3.01
C MET A 1 31.59 -0.20 -1.77
N SER A 2 31.95 0.62 -0.78
CA SER A 2 31.14 0.88 0.43
C SER A 2 29.76 1.48 0.17
N THR A 3 29.61 2.33 -0.85
CA THR A 3 28.34 3.00 -1.19
C THR A 3 27.25 2.06 -1.68
N TRP A 4 27.60 1.03 -2.47
CA TRP A 4 26.62 0.05 -2.97
C TRP A 4 26.06 -0.84 -1.87
N ILE A 5 26.91 -1.24 -0.92
CA ILE A 5 26.48 -2.04 0.25
C ILE A 5 25.57 -1.20 1.14
N ALA A 6 25.91 0.07 1.37
CA ALA A 6 25.04 1.00 2.10
C ALA A 6 23.69 1.22 1.39
N ALA A 7 23.69 1.37 0.07
CA ALA A 7 22.48 1.54 -0.72
C ALA A 7 21.56 0.31 -0.66
N LEU A 8 22.14 -0.90 -0.77
CA LEU A 8 21.40 -2.16 -0.61
C LEU A 8 20.83 -2.31 0.81
N GLY A 9 21.61 -1.93 1.83
CA GLY A 9 21.16 -1.93 3.22
C GLY A 9 19.98 -0.97 3.47
N LEU A 10 20.05 0.25 2.94
CA LEU A 10 18.97 1.24 3.01
C LEU A 10 17.71 0.79 2.26
N ALA A 11 17.87 0.22 1.07
CA ALA A 11 16.74 -0.30 0.28
C ALA A 11 16.02 -1.44 1.02
N ALA A 12 16.78 -2.37 1.61
CA ALA A 12 16.22 -3.45 2.42
C ALA A 12 15.50 -2.90 3.68
N TRP A 13 16.11 -1.93 4.35
CA TRP A 13 15.54 -1.31 5.54
C TRP A 13 14.24 -0.56 5.26
N LEU A 14 14.23 0.31 4.24
CA LEU A 14 13.04 1.05 3.81
C LEU A 14 11.94 0.12 3.29
N GLY A 15 12.31 -0.95 2.59
CA GLY A 15 11.37 -1.99 2.17
C GLY A 15 10.70 -2.67 3.36
N LEU A 16 11.47 -3.01 4.40
CA LEU A 16 10.94 -3.64 5.61
C LEU A 16 9.99 -2.71 6.39
N LEU A 17 10.37 -1.44 6.57
CA LEU A 17 9.51 -0.43 7.21
C LEU A 17 8.19 -0.24 6.46
N THR A 18 8.25 -0.26 5.13
CA THR A 18 7.04 -0.15 4.29
C THR A 18 6.17 -1.40 4.44
N ALA A 19 6.74 -2.60 4.51
CA ALA A 19 5.97 -3.83 4.67
C ALA A 19 5.19 -3.93 5.99
N ILE A 20 5.73 -3.36 7.08
CA ILE A 20 5.13 -3.40 8.43
C ILE A 20 4.03 -2.34 8.60
N SER A 21 3.95 -1.35 7.72
CA SER A 21 2.93 -0.29 7.84
C SER A 21 1.51 -0.87 7.74
N PRO A 22 0.53 -0.36 8.52
CA PRO A 22 -0.80 -0.97 8.61
C PRO A 22 -1.57 -0.94 7.28
N CYS A 23 -1.39 0.07 6.43
CA CYS A 23 -2.07 0.12 5.13
C CYS A 23 -1.58 -0.96 4.12
N PRO A 24 -0.27 -1.20 3.92
CA PRO A 24 0.20 -2.31 3.10
C PRO A 24 -0.01 -3.69 3.73
N MET A 25 -0.01 -3.78 5.07
CA MET A 25 -0.26 -5.03 5.79
C MET A 25 -1.72 -5.48 5.63
N ALA A 26 -2.68 -4.56 5.77
CA ALA A 26 -4.11 -4.88 5.61
C ALA A 26 -4.44 -5.44 4.22
N THR A 27 -3.91 -4.83 3.16
CA THR A 27 -4.11 -5.32 1.79
C THR A 27 -3.48 -6.69 1.55
N ASN A 28 -2.30 -6.95 2.14
CA ASN A 28 -1.64 -8.25 2.05
C ASN A 28 -2.42 -9.35 2.78
N ILE A 29 -2.97 -9.06 3.97
CA ILE A 29 -3.80 -10.00 4.73
C ILE A 29 -5.10 -10.31 3.96
N ALA A 30 -5.76 -9.29 3.40
CA ALA A 30 -6.96 -9.48 2.59
C ALA A 30 -6.67 -10.35 1.35
N ALA A 31 -5.54 -10.12 0.68
CA ALA A 31 -5.12 -10.93 -0.47
C ALA A 31 -4.84 -12.38 -0.09
N ILE A 32 -4.13 -12.63 1.03
CA ILE A 32 -3.86 -13.98 1.54
C ILE A 32 -5.17 -14.67 1.95
N GLY A 33 -6.10 -13.97 2.60
CA GLY A 33 -7.42 -14.49 2.94
C GLY A 33 -8.26 -14.86 1.71
N PHE A 34 -8.12 -14.10 0.62
CA PHE A 34 -8.76 -14.41 -0.66
C PHE A 34 -8.10 -15.60 -1.37
N LEU A 35 -6.78 -15.64 -1.44
CA LEU A 35 -6.01 -16.76 -2.03
C LEU A 35 -6.19 -18.05 -1.23
N GLY A 36 -6.23 -17.94 0.10
CA GLY A 36 -6.44 -19.04 1.04
C GLY A 36 -7.83 -19.68 0.97
N ARG A 37 -8.79 -19.10 0.25
CA ARG A 37 -10.08 -19.75 -0.07
C ARG A 37 -10.00 -20.66 -1.30
N ARG A 38 -8.95 -20.56 -2.13
CA ARG A 38 -8.75 -21.34 -3.37
C ARG A 38 -7.56 -22.30 -3.31
N VAL A 39 -7.33 -22.92 -2.14
CA VAL A 39 -6.16 -23.80 -1.86
C VAL A 39 -6.18 -25.11 -2.67
N GLU A 40 -7.25 -25.41 -3.39
CA GLU A 40 -7.39 -26.64 -4.19
C GLU A 40 -6.31 -26.81 -5.27
N SER A 41 -5.65 -25.74 -5.72
CA SER A 41 -4.51 -25.85 -6.64
C SER A 41 -3.34 -24.92 -6.30
N PRO A 42 -2.19 -25.45 -5.84
CA PRO A 42 -1.03 -24.64 -5.46
C PRO A 42 -0.47 -23.81 -6.62
N ARG A 43 -0.64 -24.27 -7.87
CA ARG A 43 -0.26 -23.53 -9.08
C ARG A 43 -1.09 -22.25 -9.27
N ALA A 44 -2.40 -22.29 -9.00
CA ALA A 44 -3.26 -21.12 -9.13
C ALA A 44 -2.97 -20.09 -8.03
N VAL A 45 -2.64 -20.55 -6.82
CA VAL A 45 -2.22 -19.69 -5.71
C VAL A 45 -0.91 -18.95 -6.04
N LEU A 46 0.09 -19.67 -6.58
CA LEU A 46 1.35 -19.07 -7.03
C LEU A 46 1.13 -18.02 -8.14
N LEU A 47 0.32 -18.35 -9.14
CA LEU A 47 0.05 -17.45 -10.26
C LEU A 47 -0.72 -16.21 -9.81
N ALA A 48 -1.72 -16.36 -8.95
CA ALA A 48 -2.49 -15.25 -8.39
C ALA A 48 -1.63 -14.37 -7.47
N GLY A 49 -0.73 -14.96 -6.68
CA GLY A 49 0.25 -14.22 -5.88
C GLY A 49 1.21 -13.40 -6.75
N LEU A 50 1.72 -13.98 -7.84
CA LEU A 50 2.59 -13.28 -8.79
C LEU A 50 1.86 -12.14 -9.50
N LEU A 51 0.60 -12.36 -9.88
CA LEU A 51 -0.23 -11.34 -10.52
C LEU A 51 -0.55 -10.19 -9.56
N TYR A 52 -0.78 -10.50 -8.27
CA TYR A 52 -0.98 -9.49 -7.22
C TYR A 52 0.28 -8.67 -6.98
N THR A 53 1.46 -9.28 -6.88
CA THR A 53 2.72 -8.53 -6.69
C THR A 53 3.04 -7.66 -7.89
N LEU A 54 2.83 -8.14 -9.12
CA LEU A 54 2.95 -7.35 -10.35
C LEU A 54 1.96 -6.19 -10.37
N GLY A 55 0.68 -6.44 -10.09
CA GLY A 55 -0.33 -5.39 -10.03
C GLY A 55 0.01 -4.30 -9.02
N ARG A 56 0.54 -4.69 -7.86
CA ARG A 56 0.99 -3.76 -6.81
C ARG A 56 2.20 -2.94 -7.23
N MET A 57 3.18 -3.54 -7.91
CA MET A 57 4.32 -2.83 -8.48
C MET A 57 3.88 -1.80 -9.52
N VAL A 58 2.97 -2.19 -10.44
CA VAL A 58 2.43 -1.28 -11.47
C VAL A 58 1.63 -0.15 -10.84
N ALA A 59 0.79 -0.43 -9.83
CA ALA A 59 0.02 0.59 -9.13
C ALA A 59 0.94 1.60 -8.42
N TYR A 60 1.97 1.14 -7.70
CA TYR A 60 2.93 2.03 -7.05
C TYR A 60 3.78 2.81 -8.05
N LEU A 61 4.16 2.22 -9.19
CA LEU A 61 4.79 2.95 -10.29
C LEU A 61 3.86 4.03 -10.84
N GLY A 62 2.59 3.73 -11.07
CA GLY A 62 1.60 4.71 -11.51
C GLY A 62 1.44 5.86 -10.52
N VAL A 63 1.31 5.55 -9.23
CA VAL A 63 1.25 6.57 -8.16
C VAL A 63 2.54 7.38 -8.11
N ALA A 64 3.71 6.75 -8.24
CA ALA A 64 5.00 7.44 -8.25
C ALA A 64 5.14 8.36 -9.47
N ILE A 65 4.73 7.93 -10.65
CA ILE A 65 4.72 8.76 -11.86
C ILE A 65 3.78 9.94 -11.65
N LEU A 66 2.53 9.70 -11.24
CA LEU A 66 1.56 10.78 -10.97
C LEU A 66 2.07 11.73 -9.89
N ALA A 67 2.73 11.22 -8.85
CA ALA A 67 3.34 12.02 -7.81
C ALA A 67 4.50 12.86 -8.34
N VAL A 68 5.40 12.30 -9.16
CA VAL A 68 6.54 13.03 -9.75
C VAL A 68 6.05 14.10 -10.74
N TRP A 69 5.03 13.80 -11.54
CA TRP A 69 4.41 14.76 -12.45
C TRP A 69 3.64 15.85 -11.68
N GLY A 70 2.96 15.48 -10.58
CA GLY A 70 2.35 16.43 -9.65
C GLY A 70 3.36 17.25 -8.84
N LEU A 71 4.57 16.72 -8.62
CA LEU A 71 5.68 17.42 -7.97
C LEU A 71 6.25 18.57 -8.81
N ALA A 72 5.95 18.64 -10.11
CA ALA A 72 6.24 19.81 -10.94
C ALA A 72 5.42 21.05 -10.53
N SER A 73 4.41 20.91 -9.66
CA SER A 73 3.66 22.00 -9.01
C SER A 73 3.95 22.03 -7.48
N LEU A 74 4.94 22.82 -7.07
CA LEU A 74 5.78 22.57 -5.89
C LEU A 74 5.24 22.78 -4.45
N PRO A 75 4.14 23.48 -4.13
CA PRO A 75 3.65 23.46 -2.73
C PRO A 75 2.15 23.18 -2.53
N ASP A 76 1.28 23.62 -3.45
CA ASP A 76 -0.17 23.58 -3.22
C ASP A 76 -0.73 22.16 -3.25
N LEU A 77 -0.19 21.28 -4.10
CA LEU A 77 -0.69 19.91 -4.19
C LEU A 77 -0.32 19.08 -2.95
N ALA A 78 0.88 19.30 -2.39
CA ALA A 78 1.31 18.65 -1.16
C ALA A 78 0.49 19.13 0.05
N HIS A 79 0.20 20.44 0.14
CA HIS A 79 -0.65 20.99 1.19
C HIS A 79 -2.12 20.60 1.02
N PHE A 80 -2.62 20.46 -0.21
CA PHE A 80 -3.97 19.98 -0.50
C PHE A 80 -4.14 18.48 -0.18
N LEU A 81 -3.17 17.64 -0.54
CA LEU A 81 -3.18 16.21 -0.17
C LEU A 81 -2.96 15.98 1.34
N GLN A 82 -2.20 16.82 2.03
CA GLN A 82 -2.01 16.67 3.48
C GLN A 82 -3.13 17.32 4.31
N GLY A 83 -3.66 18.47 3.87
CA GLY A 83 -4.72 19.21 4.57
C GLY A 83 -6.13 18.71 4.23
N GLY A 84 -6.45 18.59 2.94
CA GLY A 84 -7.79 18.19 2.48
C GLY A 84 -8.05 16.69 2.64
N PHE A 85 -7.03 15.85 2.39
CA PHE A 85 -7.21 14.41 2.46
C PHE A 85 -7.27 13.89 3.89
N ASN A 86 -6.48 14.46 4.81
CA ASN A 86 -6.51 14.08 6.22
C ASN A 86 -7.82 14.51 6.91
N ALA A 87 -8.38 15.66 6.53
CA ALA A 87 -9.67 16.15 7.02
C ALA A 87 -10.85 15.22 6.65
N ILE A 88 -10.78 14.56 5.48
CA ILE A 88 -11.82 13.62 5.02
C ILE A 88 -11.52 12.17 5.46
N LEU A 89 -10.25 11.76 5.48
CA LEU A 89 -9.86 10.42 5.92
C LEU A 89 -10.24 10.16 7.37
N GLY A 90 -10.08 11.14 8.27
CA GLY A 90 -10.42 11.00 9.69
C GLY A 90 -11.86 10.54 9.91
N PRO A 91 -12.87 11.31 9.46
CA PRO A 91 -14.29 10.94 9.56
C PRO A 91 -14.62 9.61 8.88
N VAL A 92 -14.07 9.36 7.68
CA VAL A 92 -14.30 8.10 6.95
C VAL A 92 -13.76 6.90 7.73
N LEU A 93 -12.57 7.00 8.30
CA LEU A 93 -11.97 5.93 9.11
C LEU A 93 -12.75 5.69 10.40
N VAL A 94 -13.35 6.72 11.01
CA VAL A 94 -14.23 6.57 12.17
C VAL A 94 -15.50 5.81 11.77
N VAL A 95 -16.15 6.18 10.66
CA VAL A 95 -17.37 5.51 10.19
C VAL A 95 -17.09 4.06 9.79
N VAL A 96 -15.99 3.80 9.07
CA VAL A 96 -15.55 2.44 8.73
C VAL A 96 -15.22 1.65 10.00
N GLY A 97 -14.54 2.27 10.97
CA GLY A 97 -14.27 1.67 12.27
C GLY A 97 -15.54 1.25 13.01
N MET A 98 -16.56 2.12 13.05
CA MET A 98 -17.86 1.82 13.66
C MET A 98 -18.63 0.69 12.95
N LEU A 99 -18.51 0.61 11.62
CA LEU A 99 -19.07 -0.50 10.85
C LEU A 99 -18.36 -1.82 11.14
N LEU A 100 -17.03 -1.80 11.24
CA LEU A 100 -16.22 -2.99 11.51
C LEU A 100 -16.36 -3.49 12.97
N THR A 101 -16.62 -2.60 13.93
CA THR A 101 -16.87 -2.98 15.33
C THR A 101 -18.33 -3.40 15.60
N GLY A 102 -19.21 -3.35 14.60
CA GLY A 102 -20.62 -3.74 14.74
C GLY A 102 -21.45 -2.78 15.59
N LEU A 103 -21.01 -1.52 15.74
CA LEU A 103 -21.76 -0.50 16.50
C LEU A 103 -22.94 0.08 15.68
N LEU A 104 -22.91 -0.11 14.35
CA LEU A 104 -23.89 0.39 13.38
C LEU A 104 -24.68 -0.74 12.67
N VAL A 105 -24.53 -1.99 13.10
CA VAL A 105 -25.24 -3.17 12.55
C VAL A 105 -25.89 -3.96 13.68
#